data_AF-A0A6A3BPM8-F1
#
_entry.id   AF-A0A6A3BPM8-F1
#
_cell.length_a   1.000
_cell.length_b   1.000
_cell.length_c   1.000
_cell.angle_alpha   90.00
_cell.angle_beta   90.00
_cell.angle_gamma   90.00
#
_symmetry.space_group_name_H-M   'P 1'
#
loop_
_entity.id
_entity.type
_entity.pdbx_description
1 polymer ?
#
loop_
_entity_poly.entity_id
_entity_poly.type
_entity_poly.pdbx_seq_one_letter_code
_entity_poly.pdbx_strand_id
1 'polypeptide(L)'
;MDEYHQNMIRTYPGEALLLPNYAKFLKEVRGDLLKKAEEYCRKAAFVRPDDGEVLSTYGDLIWVNHGDEALAQTYFDRAVKASPNNCHVLASYARYLWTAEKDDD
;
A
#
# COMPACT_ATOMS: atom_id res chain seq x y z
N MET A 1 9.18 19.03 -3.79
CA MET A 1 9.94 18.82 -2.53
C MET A 1 10.90 17.64 -2.60
N ASP A 2 10.93 16.86 -3.70
CA ASP A 2 11.88 15.76 -3.90
C ASP A 2 13.30 16.19 -4.28
N GLU A 3 13.49 17.31 -5.00
CA GLU A 3 14.82 17.77 -5.41
C GLU A 3 15.72 18.19 -4.25
N TYR A 4 15.15 18.78 -3.19
CA TYR A 4 15.92 19.26 -2.04
C TYR A 4 16.65 18.09 -1.35
N HIS A 5 15.96 16.96 -1.21
CA HIS A 5 16.48 15.77 -0.54
C HIS A 5 17.50 15.03 -1.42
N GLN A 6 17.27 14.95 -2.73
CA GLN A 6 18.24 14.36 -3.66
C GLN A 6 19.54 15.19 -3.73
N ASN A 7 19.45 16.52 -3.65
CA ASN A 7 20.61 17.40 -3.69
C ASN A 7 21.46 17.29 -2.40
N MET A 8 20.81 17.11 -1.24
CA MET A 8 21.47 16.97 0.06
C MET A 8 22.29 15.67 0.18
N ILE A 9 21.77 14.57 -0.37
CA ILE A 9 22.48 13.27 -0.40
C ILE A 9 23.73 13.33 -1.28
N ARG A 10 23.72 14.12 -2.36
CA ARG A 10 24.90 14.34 -3.23
C ARG A 10 25.96 15.23 -2.59
N THR A 11 25.59 16.14 -1.69
CA THR A 11 26.49 17.16 -1.15
C THR A 11 27.16 16.75 0.16
N TYR A 12 26.57 15.85 0.96
CA TYR A 12 27.12 15.46 2.26
C TYR A 12 27.10 13.93 2.48
N PRO A 13 27.97 13.16 1.79
CA PRO A 13 28.01 11.70 1.86
C PRO A 13 28.53 11.13 3.20
N GLY A 14 28.85 11.98 4.18
CA GLY A 14 29.50 11.59 5.44
C GLY A 14 28.71 11.85 6.73
N GLU A 15 27.50 12.42 6.67
CA GLU A 15 26.71 12.69 7.88
C GLU A 15 25.85 11.48 8.26
N ALA A 16 26.30 10.76 9.29
CA ALA A 16 25.68 9.55 9.86
C ALA A 16 24.22 9.71 10.36
N LEU A 17 23.62 10.89 10.20
CA LEU A 17 22.27 11.24 10.63
C LEU A 17 21.28 11.46 9.46
N LEU A 18 21.76 11.54 8.21
CA LEU A 18 20.88 11.82 7.08
C LEU A 18 20.01 10.60 6.70
N LEU A 19 20.59 9.39 6.78
CA LEU A 19 19.91 8.13 6.45
C LEU A 19 18.78 7.79 7.44
N PRO A 20 18.98 7.85 8.78
CA PRO A 20 17.88 7.64 9.74
C PRO A 20 16.80 8.72 9.63
N ASN A 21 17.17 9.98 9.40
CA ASN A 21 16.21 11.07 9.25
C ASN A 21 15.43 10.98 7.94
N TYR A 22 16.06 10.55 6.84
CA TYR A 22 15.38 10.30 5.57
C TYR A 22 14.51 9.05 5.64
N ALA A 23 14.94 7.97 6.31
CA ALA A 23 14.12 6.80 6.55
C ALA A 23 12.92 7.12 7.47
N LYS A 24 13.12 7.95 8.50
CA LYS A 24 12.06 8.46 9.36
C LYS A 24 11.11 9.36 8.58
N PHE A 25 11.62 10.27 7.75
CA PHE A 25 10.81 11.10 6.86
C PHE A 25 10.03 10.25 5.85
N LEU A 26 10.65 9.24 5.24
CA LEU A 26 9.96 8.31 4.34
C LEU A 26 8.90 7.51 5.10
N LYS A 27 9.18 7.06 6.31
CA LYS A 27 8.21 6.36 7.16
C LYS A 27 7.05 7.25 7.59
N GLU A 28 7.33 8.49 8.00
CA GLU A 28 6.31 9.46 8.44
C GLU A 28 5.50 10.00 7.25
N VAL A 29 6.15 10.42 6.17
CA VAL A 29 5.48 10.99 4.99
C VAL A 29 4.84 9.93 4.11
N ARG A 30 5.52 8.81 3.78
CA ARG A 30 4.83 7.72 3.05
C ARG A 30 3.82 7.02 3.92
N GLY A 31 4.08 6.85 5.23
CA GLY A 31 3.09 6.29 6.15
C GLY A 31 1.82 7.14 6.24
N ASP A 32 1.96 8.46 6.31
CA ASP A 32 0.81 9.37 6.27
C ASP A 32 0.07 9.33 4.92
N LEU A 33 0.78 9.16 3.82
CA LEU A 33 0.17 8.97 2.51
C LEU A 33 -0.59 7.66 2.41
N LEU A 34 -0.07 6.56 2.98
CA LEU A 34 -0.75 5.27 2.97
C LEU A 34 -2.01 5.29 3.86
N LYS A 35 -1.97 5.95 5.02
CA LYS A 35 -3.15 6.15 5.87
C LYS A 35 -4.22 6.98 5.18
N LYS A 36 -3.83 8.06 4.48
CA LYS A 36 -4.76 8.87 3.69
C LYS A 36 -5.33 8.08 2.51
N ALA A 37 -4.50 7.30 1.82
CA ALA A 37 -4.95 6.43 0.72
C ALA A 37 -5.99 5.43 1.22
N GLU A 38 -5.76 4.81 2.39
CA GLU A 38 -6.71 3.90 3.02
C GLU A 38 -8.05 4.61 3.33
N GLU A 39 -8.01 5.82 3.89
CA GLU A 39 -9.22 6.60 4.17
C GLU A 39 -10.01 6.91 2.89
N TYR A 40 -9.33 7.31 1.81
CA TYR A 40 -9.97 7.56 0.52
C TYR A 40 -10.54 6.28 -0.09
N CYS A 41 -9.80 5.17 -0.07
CA CYS A 41 -10.27 3.88 -0.55
C CYS A 41 -11.46 3.37 0.27
N ARG A 42 -11.48 3.57 1.59
CA ARG A 42 -12.63 3.25 2.44
C ARG A 42 -13.87 4.04 2.03
N LYS A 43 -13.72 5.35 1.79
CA LYS A 43 -14.82 6.20 1.30
C LYS A 43 -15.29 5.76 -0.09
N ALA A 44 -14.37 5.44 -0.99
CA ALA A 44 -14.70 4.93 -2.32
C ALA A 44 -15.43 3.59 -2.26
N ALA A 45 -14.99 2.65 -1.40
CA ALA A 45 -15.64 1.36 -1.20
C ALA A 45 -17.04 1.50 -0.57
N PHE A 46 -17.28 2.55 0.22
CA PHE A 46 -18.61 2.86 0.72
C PHE A 46 -19.57 3.34 -0.38
N VAL A 47 -19.08 4.17 -1.31
CA VAL A 47 -19.88 4.69 -2.43
C VAL A 47 -20.06 3.64 -3.54
N ARG A 48 -19.05 2.81 -3.76
CA ARG A 48 -19.01 1.76 -4.80
C ARG A 48 -18.64 0.42 -4.18
N PRO A 49 -19.57 -0.25 -3.48
CA PRO A 49 -19.29 -1.47 -2.71
C PRO A 49 -18.97 -2.70 -3.56
N ASP A 50 -19.27 -2.66 -4.85
CA ASP A 50 -19.07 -3.75 -5.82
C ASP A 50 -18.07 -3.36 -6.93
N ASP A 51 -17.20 -2.38 -6.66
CA ASP A 51 -16.13 -2.02 -7.59
C ASP A 51 -14.86 -2.81 -7.27
N GLY A 52 -14.53 -3.77 -8.13
CA GLY A 52 -13.39 -4.65 -7.92
C GLY A 52 -12.05 -3.92 -7.80
N GLU A 53 -11.82 -2.83 -8.54
CA GLU A 53 -10.55 -2.09 -8.46
C GLU A 53 -10.42 -1.35 -7.14
N VAL A 54 -11.51 -0.74 -6.68
CA VAL A 54 -11.55 -0.06 -5.38
C VAL A 54 -11.33 -1.06 -4.25
N LEU A 55 -12.01 -2.21 -4.30
CA LEU A 55 -11.89 -3.27 -3.30
C LEU A 55 -10.49 -3.87 -3.27
N SER A 56 -9.89 -4.16 -4.44
CA SER A 56 -8.52 -4.72 -4.50
C SER A 56 -7.48 -3.73 -4.00
N THR A 57 -7.65 -2.44 -4.31
CA THR A 57 -6.76 -1.38 -3.82
C THR A 57 -6.89 -1.22 -2.30
N TYR A 58 -8.11 -1.33 -1.78
CA TYR A 58 -8.34 -1.25 -0.34
C TYR A 58 -7.74 -2.45 0.41
N GLY A 59 -7.88 -3.67 -0.11
CA GLY A 59 -7.24 -4.86 0.42
C GLY A 59 -5.72 -4.75 0.46
N ASP A 60 -5.10 -4.23 -0.60
CA ASP A 60 -3.65 -3.99 -0.67
C ASP A 60 -3.18 -2.98 0.40
N LEU A 61 -3.93 -1.90 0.61
CA LEU A 61 -3.63 -0.90 1.63
C LEU A 61 -3.76 -1.45 3.05
N ILE A 62 -4.75 -2.33 3.29
CA ILE A 62 -4.91 -2.99 4.59
C ILE A 62 -3.72 -3.91 4.87
N TRP A 63 -3.31 -4.70 3.88
CA TRP A 63 -2.13 -5.55 3.98
C TRP A 63 -0.87 -4.74 4.28
N VAL A 64 -0.61 -3.68 3.50
CA VAL A 64 0.60 -2.86 3.65
C VAL A 64 0.62 -2.04 4.96
N ASN A 65 -0.52 -1.50 5.40
CA ASN A 65 -0.57 -0.65 6.59
C ASN A 65 -0.62 -1.43 7.90
N HIS A 66 -1.37 -2.53 7.92
CA HIS A 66 -1.74 -3.22 9.15
C HIS A 66 -1.22 -4.65 9.22
N GLY A 67 -0.87 -5.27 8.08
CA GLY A 67 -0.55 -6.70 8.02
C GLY A 67 -1.74 -7.58 8.39
N ASP A 68 -2.97 -7.05 8.35
CA ASP A 68 -4.18 -7.80 8.68
C ASP A 68 -4.56 -8.68 7.48
N GLU A 69 -4.02 -9.89 7.48
CA GLU A 69 -4.22 -10.88 6.43
C GLU A 69 -5.70 -11.21 6.23
N ALA A 70 -6.42 -11.51 7.32
CA ALA A 70 -7.82 -11.93 7.25
C ALA A 70 -8.71 -10.84 6.63
N LEU A 71 -8.48 -9.58 7.02
CA LEU A 71 -9.23 -8.46 6.46
C LEU A 71 -8.82 -8.16 5.02
N ALA A 72 -7.52 -8.17 4.70
CA ALA A 72 -7.03 -7.99 3.34
C ALA A 72 -7.61 -9.04 2.38
N GLN A 73 -7.55 -10.33 2.76
CA GLN A 73 -8.09 -11.45 2.00
C GLN A 73 -9.58 -11.26 1.73
N THR A 74 -10.35 -10.84 2.74
CA THR A 74 -11.80 -10.59 2.59
C THR A 74 -12.08 -9.56 1.50
N TYR A 75 -11.29 -8.49 1.41
CA TYR A 75 -11.46 -7.47 0.39
C TYR A 75 -11.03 -7.94 -1.00
N PHE A 76 -9.95 -8.73 -1.11
CA PHE A 76 -9.56 -9.32 -2.39
C PHE A 76 -10.57 -10.34 -2.90
N ASP A 77 -11.12 -11.21 -2.04
CA ASP A 77 -12.17 -12.15 -2.42
C ASP A 77 -13.42 -11.43 -2.93
N ARG A 78 -13.80 -10.33 -2.29
CA ARG A 78 -14.90 -9.47 -2.78
C ARG A 78 -14.54 -8.80 -4.11
N ALA A 79 -13.30 -8.35 -4.28
CA ALA A 79 -12.84 -7.72 -5.51
C ALA A 79 -12.92 -8.67 -6.71
N VAL A 80 -12.46 -9.92 -6.55
CA VAL A 80 -12.53 -10.94 -7.60
C VAL A 80 -13.98 -11.33 -7.91
N LYS A 81 -14.84 -11.42 -6.90
CA LYS A 81 -16.28 -11.67 -7.12
C LYS A 81 -16.94 -10.54 -7.90
N ALA A 82 -16.58 -9.29 -7.62
CA ALA A 82 -17.10 -8.11 -8.30
C ALA A 82 -16.60 -7.99 -9.75
N SER A 83 -15.31 -8.27 -9.97
CA SER A 83 -14.65 -8.07 -11.26
C SER A 83 -13.75 -9.28 -11.64
N PRO A 84 -14.34 -10.47 -11.89
CA PRO A 84 -13.58 -11.72 -12.07
C PRO A 84 -12.67 -11.73 -13.30
N ASN A 85 -12.95 -10.88 -14.29
CA ASN A 85 -12.19 -10.78 -15.53
C ASN A 85 -11.28 -9.53 -15.58
N ASN A 86 -11.19 -8.75 -14.50
CA ASN A 86 -10.32 -7.58 -14.47
C ASN A 86 -8.89 -8.01 -14.13
N CYS A 87 -7.98 -7.85 -15.08
CA CYS A 87 -6.59 -8.25 -14.94
C CYS A 87 -5.85 -7.50 -13.82
N HIS A 88 -6.22 -6.24 -13.53
CA HIS A 88 -5.62 -5.47 -12.44
C HIS A 88 -6.01 -6.05 -11.09
N VAL A 89 -7.29 -6.40 -10.91
CA VAL A 89 -7.80 -7.03 -9.68
C VAL A 89 -7.12 -8.37 -9.43
N LEU A 90 -7.05 -9.22 -10.46
CA LEU A 90 -6.41 -10.53 -10.38
C LEU A 90 -4.91 -10.41 -10.09
N ALA A 91 -4.21 -9.48 -10.74
CA ALA A 91 -2.78 -9.25 -10.51
C ALA A 91 -2.49 -8.76 -9.09
N SER A 92 -3.30 -7.83 -8.57
CA SER A 92 -3.18 -7.34 -7.19
C SER A 92 -3.42 -8.46 -6.18
N TYR A 93 -4.42 -9.33 -6.42
CA TYR A 93 -4.68 -10.45 -5.52
C TYR A 93 -3.55 -11.50 -5.55
N ALA A 94 -3.07 -11.86 -6.75
CA ALA A 94 -1.96 -12.80 -6.89
C ALA A 94 -0.68 -12.29 -6.20
N ARG A 95 -0.41 -10.98 -6.30
CA ARG A 95 0.72 -10.35 -5.60
C ARG A 95 0.57 -10.47 -4.09
N TYR A 96 -0.62 -10.18 -3.56
CA TYR A 96 -0.90 -10.32 -2.13
C TYR A 96 -0.66 -11.75 -1.64
N LEU A 97 -1.22 -12.76 -2.33
CA LEU A 97 -1.05 -14.17 -1.96
C LEU A 97 0.43 -14.58 -1.93
N TRP A 98 1.20 -14.19 -2.93
CA TRP A 98 2.64 -14.46 -3.00
C TRP A 98 3.45 -13.80 -1.87
N THR A 99 3.02 -12.63 -1.41
CA THR A 99 3.68 -11.95 -0.28
C THR A 99 3.26 -12.51 1.06
N ALA A 100 1.99 -12.85 1.25
CA ALA A 100 1.49 -13.42 2.49
C ALA A 100 2.11 -14.81 2.76
N GLU A 101 2.22 -15.66 1.73
CA GLU A 101 2.83 -17.00 1.85
C GLU A 101 4.32 -16.94 2.24
N LYS A 102 5.01 -15.83 1.97
CA LYS A 102 6.43 -15.65 2.32
C LYS A 102 6.67 -15.13 3.72
N ASP A 103 5.68 -14.53 4.36
CA ASP A 103 5.79 -14.06 5.74
C ASP A 103 5.50 -15.19 6.75
N ASP A 104 4.99 -16.34 6.28
CA ASP A 104 4.73 -17.56 7.07
C ASP A 104 5.93 -18.53 7.16
N ASP A 105 7.04 -18.26 6.45
CA ASP A 105 8.30 -19.03 6.47
C ASP A 105 9.40 -18.39 7.36
#